data_AF-A0A175YC87-F1
#
_entry.id   AF-A0A175YC87-F1
#
_cell.length_a   1.000
_cell.length_b   1.000
_cell.length_c   1.000
_cell.angle_alpha   90.00
_cell.angle_beta   90.00
_cell.angle_gamma   90.00
#
_symmetry.space_group_name_H-M   'P 1'
#
loop_
_entity.id
_entity.type
_entity.pdbx_description
1 polymer ?
#
loop_
_entity_poly.entity_id
_entity_poly.type
_entity_poly.pdbx_seq_one_letter_code
_entity_poly.pdbx_strand_id
1 'polypeptide(L)'
;MSRTLEECDAILDLACDCNQMSGVRTRWYGPNAGRRFRECRDEECGFHKWVDEPPTERTLEIIEELKERDSKHLEQARRRRDRLAAWYEARLAAEKEKHQNTLAGLLFLCDVVKEITLETQVPEEPVPVYNGDSEDSDVHSW
;
A
#
# COMPACT_ATOMS: atom_id res chain seq x y z
N MET A 1 47.00 -50.51 0.33
CA MET A 1 47.21 -49.53 1.40
C MET A 1 45.93 -49.49 2.21
N SER A 2 45.97 -49.93 3.47
CA SER A 2 44.80 -49.91 4.37
C SER A 2 44.51 -48.46 4.74
N ARG A 3 43.24 -48.05 4.66
CA ARG A 3 42.80 -46.80 5.28
C ARG A 3 42.93 -46.90 6.80
N THR A 4 43.14 -45.78 7.46
CA THR A 4 43.12 -45.73 8.92
C THR A 4 41.67 -45.88 9.42
N LEU A 5 41.49 -46.25 10.70
CA LEU A 5 40.15 -46.34 11.29
C LEU A 5 39.42 -44.98 11.25
N GLU A 6 40.14 -43.88 11.48
CA GLU A 6 39.61 -42.52 11.38
C GLU A 6 39.10 -42.18 9.97
N GLU A 7 39.81 -42.61 8.93
CA GLU A 7 39.38 -42.43 7.54
C GLU A 7 38.11 -43.24 7.22
N CYS A 8 37.98 -44.44 7.78
CA CYS A 8 36.78 -45.27 7.63
C CYS A 8 35.57 -44.68 8.36
N ASP A 9 35.76 -44.19 9.60
CA ASP A 9 34.72 -43.54 10.38
C ASP A 9 34.22 -42.26 9.70
N ALA A 10 35.15 -41.46 9.14
CA ALA A 10 34.79 -40.28 8.37
C ALA A 10 33.94 -40.60 7.14
N ILE A 11 34.13 -41.75 6.49
CA ILE A 11 33.33 -42.17 5.32
C ILE A 11 31.93 -42.61 5.75
N LEU A 12 31.82 -43.36 6.85
CA LEU A 12 30.54 -43.76 7.41
C LEU A 12 29.71 -42.54 7.82
N ASP A 13 30.37 -41.49 8.33
CA ASP A 13 29.73 -40.23 8.67
C ASP A 13 29.19 -39.43 7.47
N LEU A 14 29.62 -39.77 6.25
CA LEU A 14 29.21 -39.13 5.00
C LEU A 14 28.22 -39.98 4.20
N ALA A 15 28.13 -41.28 4.47
CA ALA A 15 27.20 -42.19 3.81
C ALA A 15 25.83 -42.18 4.49
N CYS A 16 24.76 -42.35 3.72
CA CYS A 16 23.44 -42.67 4.27
C CYS A 16 23.27 -44.18 4.50
N ASP A 17 22.16 -44.60 5.08
CA ASP A 17 21.87 -46.01 5.37
C ASP A 17 21.66 -46.87 4.11
N CYS A 18 21.54 -46.26 2.92
CA CYS A 18 21.57 -46.96 1.62
C CYS A 18 23.00 -47.24 1.13
N ASN A 19 24.01 -46.93 1.95
CA ASN A 19 25.43 -47.06 1.62
C ASN A 19 25.86 -46.18 0.42
N GLN A 20 25.14 -45.07 0.20
CA GLN A 20 25.43 -44.04 -0.82
C GLN A 20 25.90 -42.75 -0.16
N MET A 21 26.65 -41.91 -0.88
CA MET A 21 27.09 -40.61 -0.36
C MET A 21 25.90 -39.66 -0.17
N SER A 22 25.72 -39.16 1.05
CA SER A 22 24.68 -38.18 1.38
C SER A 22 24.86 -36.85 0.64
N GLY A 23 23.76 -36.13 0.43
CA GLY A 23 23.76 -34.75 -0.06
C GLY A 23 23.75 -33.76 1.11
N VAL A 24 24.31 -32.57 0.92
CA VAL A 24 24.18 -31.47 1.90
C VAL A 24 23.07 -30.53 1.46
N ARG A 25 22.12 -30.24 2.34
CA ARG A 25 21.05 -29.26 2.14
C ARG A 25 21.07 -28.21 3.26
N THR A 26 20.48 -27.05 2.99
CA THR A 26 20.30 -25.97 3.96
C THR A 26 18.83 -25.88 4.35
N ARG A 27 18.54 -25.77 5.65
CA ARG A 27 17.18 -25.51 6.11
C ARG A 27 16.88 -24.02 5.98
N TRP A 28 15.72 -23.66 5.43
CA TRP A 28 15.36 -22.26 5.17
C TRP A 28 14.29 -21.69 6.11
N TYR A 29 13.77 -22.49 7.04
CA TYR A 29 12.64 -22.11 7.89
C TYR A 29 12.79 -22.62 9.33
N GLY A 30 12.05 -21.97 10.24
CA GLY A 30 12.00 -22.32 11.67
C GLY A 30 13.29 -22.01 12.44
N PRO A 31 13.46 -22.59 13.64
CA PRO A 31 14.60 -22.32 14.53
C PRO A 31 15.97 -22.71 13.97
N ASN A 32 16.00 -23.57 12.95
CA ASN A 32 17.23 -24.05 12.32
C ASN A 32 17.46 -23.42 10.93
N ALA A 33 16.75 -22.34 10.59
CA ALA A 33 16.97 -21.64 9.33
C ALA A 33 18.45 -21.21 9.18
N GLY A 34 19.03 -21.47 8.02
CA GLY A 34 20.44 -21.26 7.70
C GLY A 34 21.37 -22.42 8.04
N ARG A 35 20.97 -23.39 8.88
CA ARG A 35 21.81 -24.55 9.23
C ARG A 35 21.84 -25.58 8.11
N ARG A 36 22.99 -26.24 7.92
CA ARG A 36 23.17 -27.29 6.91
C ARG A 36 23.15 -28.68 7.52
N PHE A 37 22.53 -29.60 6.81
CA PHE A 37 22.43 -31.01 7.20
C PHE A 37 22.69 -31.91 5.99
N ARG A 38 23.11 -33.13 6.27
CA ARG A 38 23.24 -34.24 5.34
C ARG A 38 21.95 -35.03 5.33
N GLU A 39 21.56 -35.47 4.16
CA GLU A 39 20.42 -36.38 3.99
C GLU A 39 20.64 -37.34 2.82
N CYS A 40 19.86 -38.42 2.80
CA CYS A 40 19.84 -39.34 1.68
C CYS A 40 19.38 -38.61 0.41
N ARG A 41 20.13 -38.75 -0.69
CA ARG A 41 19.79 -38.07 -1.96
C ARG A 41 18.48 -38.56 -2.56
N ASP A 42 18.17 -39.83 -2.35
CA ASP A 42 16.96 -40.48 -2.85
C ASP A 42 15.81 -40.41 -1.84
N GLU A 43 16.05 -39.85 -0.65
CA GLU A 43 15.07 -39.66 0.44
C GLU A 43 14.41 -40.97 0.95
N GLU A 44 14.97 -42.14 0.62
CA GLU A 44 14.35 -43.45 0.91
C GLU A 44 14.54 -43.93 2.36
N CYS A 45 15.71 -43.68 2.97
CA CYS A 45 16.05 -44.25 4.28
C CYS A 45 15.87 -43.29 5.47
N GLY A 46 15.55 -42.02 5.20
CA GLY A 46 15.36 -41.01 6.26
C GLY A 46 16.65 -40.57 6.97
N PHE A 47 17.83 -40.94 6.48
CA PHE A 47 19.11 -40.48 7.02
C PHE A 47 19.15 -38.94 7.13
N HIS A 48 19.51 -38.43 8.31
CA HIS A 48 19.63 -37.00 8.57
C HIS A 48 20.74 -36.74 9.60
N LYS A 49 21.72 -35.88 9.27
CA LYS A 49 22.80 -35.49 10.20
C LYS A 49 23.20 -34.03 10.03
N TRP A 50 23.32 -33.27 11.10
CA TRP A 50 23.79 -31.87 11.01
C TRP A 50 25.26 -31.81 10.55
N VAL A 51 25.56 -30.90 9.63
CA VAL A 51 26.94 -30.61 9.17
C VAL A 51 27.62 -29.63 10.11
N ASP A 52 26.85 -28.68 10.62
CA ASP A 52 27.33 -27.59 11.46
C ASP A 52 26.90 -27.82 12.91
N GLU A 53 27.78 -27.47 13.85
CA GLU A 53 27.48 -27.44 15.28
C GLU A 53 26.25 -26.56 15.57
N PRO A 54 25.49 -26.84 16.65
CA PRO A 54 24.41 -25.95 17.05
C PRO A 54 24.96 -24.55 17.40
N PRO A 55 24.17 -23.48 17.16
CA PRO A 55 24.56 -22.14 17.59
C PRO A 55 24.77 -22.11 19.12
N THR A 56 25.75 -21.31 19.56
CA THR A 56 26.00 -21.11 20.99
C THR A 56 24.88 -20.30 21.64
N GLU A 57 24.74 -20.41 22.97
CA GLU A 57 23.75 -19.61 23.73
C GLU A 57 23.88 -18.12 23.43
N ARG A 58 25.11 -17.59 23.47
CA ARG A 58 25.41 -16.20 23.13
C ARG A 58 24.96 -15.82 21.72
N THR A 59 25.09 -16.73 20.75
CA THR A 59 24.64 -16.49 19.38
C THR A 59 23.12 -16.36 19.33
N LEU A 60 22.39 -17.17 20.09
CA LEU A 60 20.93 -17.11 20.16
C LEU A 60 20.45 -15.80 20.81
N GLU A 61 21.08 -15.38 21.91
CA GLU A 61 20.80 -14.10 22.58
C GLU A 61 20.96 -12.92 21.60
N ILE A 62 22.08 -12.87 20.86
CA ILE A 62 22.32 -11.82 19.85
C ILE A 62 21.23 -11.84 18.76
N ILE A 63 20.84 -13.02 18.28
CA ILE A 63 19.79 -13.14 17.25
C ILE A 63 18.46 -12.58 17.78
N GLU A 64 18.13 -12.84 19.04
CA GLU A 64 16.91 -12.31 19.68
C GLU A 64 16.95 -10.78 19.79
N GLU A 65 18.05 -10.21 20.30
CA GLU A 65 18.24 -8.75 20.37
C GLU A 65 18.12 -8.08 19.00
N LEU A 66 18.70 -8.69 17.96
CA LEU A 66 18.62 -8.19 16.59
C LEU A 66 17.18 -8.19 16.06
N LYS A 67 16.41 -9.25 16.33
CA LYS A 67 14.99 -9.35 15.94
C LYS A 67 14.14 -8.31 16.65
N GLU A 68 14.36 -8.09 17.94
CA GLU A 68 13.66 -7.05 18.69
C GLU A 68 13.96 -5.66 18.15
N ARG A 69 15.24 -5.37 17.87
CA ARG A 69 15.67 -4.09 17.33
C ARG A 69 15.04 -3.83 15.96
N ASP A 70 15.04 -4.82 15.07
CA ASP A 70 14.39 -4.72 13.76
C ASP A 70 12.89 -4.45 13.90
N SER A 71 12.21 -5.20 14.77
CA SER A 71 10.79 -5.00 15.06
C SER A 71 10.49 -3.57 15.56
N LYS A 72 11.33 -3.02 16.44
CA LYS A 72 11.23 -1.63 16.91
C LYS A 72 11.42 -0.62 15.77
N HIS A 73 12.39 -0.84 14.88
CA HIS A 73 12.61 0.04 13.73
C HIS A 73 11.44 0.00 12.74
N LEU A 74 10.91 -1.18 12.46
CA LEU A 74 9.73 -1.35 11.60
C LEU A 74 8.51 -0.62 12.19
N GLU A 75 8.28 -0.76 13.49
CA GLU A 75 7.19 -0.07 14.18
C GLU A 75 7.37 1.46 14.14
N GLN A 76 8.59 1.96 14.35
CA GLN A 76 8.87 3.40 14.21
C GLN A 76 8.62 3.90 12.78
N ALA A 77 9.01 3.14 11.76
CA ALA A 77 8.76 3.48 10.36
C ALA A 77 7.26 3.51 10.05
N ARG A 78 6.48 2.54 10.54
CA ARG A 78 5.02 2.51 10.45
C ARG A 78 4.41 3.76 11.08
N ARG A 79 4.79 4.09 12.33
CA ARG A 79 4.31 5.30 13.01
C ARG A 79 4.60 6.58 12.24
N ARG A 80 5.79 6.71 11.64
CA ARG A 80 6.13 7.88 10.81
C ARG A 80 5.24 7.97 9.58
N ARG A 81 5.04 6.85 8.87
CA ARG A 81 4.14 6.77 7.72
C ARG A 81 2.70 7.12 8.10
N ASP A 82 2.20 6.53 9.17
CA ASP A 82 0.81 6.70 9.60
C ASP A 82 0.54 8.15 10.07
N ARG A 83 1.51 8.78 10.74
CA ARG A 83 1.47 10.22 11.06
C ARG A 83 1.41 11.09 9.80
N LEU A 84 2.23 10.77 8.79
CA LEU A 84 2.24 11.50 7.54
C LEU A 84 0.90 11.36 6.79
N ALA A 85 0.38 10.14 6.71
CA ALA A 85 -0.93 9.87 6.12
C ALA A 85 -2.05 10.64 6.84
N ALA A 86 -2.09 10.58 8.18
CA ALA A 86 -3.07 11.32 8.97
C ALA A 86 -2.99 12.83 8.75
N TRP A 87 -1.77 13.39 8.63
CA TRP A 87 -1.59 14.81 8.31
C TRP A 87 -2.13 15.17 6.92
N TYR A 88 -1.87 14.35 5.90
CA TYR A 88 -2.40 14.58 4.55
C TYR A 88 -3.92 14.52 4.52
N GLU A 89 -4.52 13.51 5.16
CA GLU A 89 -5.98 13.36 5.23
C GLU A 89 -6.62 14.54 5.96
N ALA A 90 -6.07 14.97 7.10
CA ALA A 90 -6.58 16.13 7.83
C ALA A 90 -6.50 17.41 6.99
N ARG A 91 -5.40 17.62 6.26
CA ARG A 91 -5.24 18.78 5.37
C ARG A 91 -6.20 18.72 4.20
N LEU A 92 -6.41 17.55 3.60
CA LEU A 92 -7.37 17.37 2.51
C LEU A 92 -8.81 17.61 2.99
N ALA A 93 -9.16 17.16 4.20
CA ALA A 93 -10.46 17.41 4.80
C ALA A 93 -10.70 18.91 5.03
N ALA A 94 -9.72 19.62 5.59
CA ALA A 94 -9.82 21.07 5.81
C ALA A 94 -9.96 21.85 4.49
N GLU A 95 -9.22 21.47 3.46
CA GLU A 95 -9.38 22.08 2.13
C GLU A 95 -10.77 21.79 1.56
N LYS A 96 -11.26 20.54 1.63
CA LYS A 96 -12.60 20.19 1.17
C LYS A 96 -13.68 21.01 1.89
N GLU A 97 -13.57 21.16 3.20
CA GLU A 97 -14.50 21.97 4.01
C GLU A 97 -14.48 23.44 3.56
N LYS A 98 -13.30 24.03 3.34
CA LYS A 98 -13.17 25.40 2.83
C LYS A 98 -13.85 25.59 1.47
N HIS A 99 -13.64 24.64 0.54
CA HIS A 99 -14.27 24.68 -0.77
C HIS A 99 -15.79 24.52 -0.67
N GLN A 100 -16.28 23.60 0.18
CA GLN A 100 -17.71 23.40 0.43
C GLN A 100 -18.35 24.66 1.01
N ASN A 101 -17.71 25.32 1.98
CA ASN A 101 -18.21 26.56 2.58
C ASN A 101 -18.26 27.70 1.55
N THR A 102 -17.26 27.78 0.68
CA THR A 102 -17.22 28.78 -0.41
C THR A 102 -18.35 28.54 -1.41
N LEU A 103 -18.56 27.29 -1.83
CA LEU A 103 -19.66 26.91 -2.72
C LEU A 103 -21.03 27.18 -2.10
N ALA A 104 -21.21 26.85 -0.81
CA ALA A 104 -22.45 27.12 -0.08
C ALA A 104 -22.75 28.63 -0.01
N GLY A 105 -21.74 29.46 0.25
CA GLY A 105 -21.89 30.91 0.24
C GLY A 105 -22.26 31.48 -1.14
N LEU A 106 -21.64 30.97 -2.21
CA LEU A 106 -21.99 31.37 -3.58
C LEU A 106 -23.42 30.96 -3.95
N LEU A 107 -23.85 29.75 -3.59
CA LEU A 107 -25.21 29.28 -3.81
C LEU A 107 -26.23 30.17 -3.10
N PHE A 108 -25.97 30.52 -1.83
CA PHE A 108 -26.82 31.43 -1.07
C PHE A 108 -26.95 32.80 -1.76
N LEU A 109 -25.83 33.38 -2.23
CA LEU A 109 -25.87 34.65 -2.96
C LEU A 109 -26.67 34.55 -4.26
N CYS A 110 -26.55 33.44 -5.00
CA CYS A 110 -27.37 33.22 -6.19
C CYS A 110 -28.86 33.20 -5.87
N ASP A 111 -29.26 32.60 -4.76
CA ASP A 111 -30.68 32.54 -4.37
C ASP A 111 -31.20 33.92 -3.94
N VAL A 112 -30.42 34.71 -3.20
CA VAL A 112 -30.76 36.11 -2.89
C VAL A 112 -30.95 36.95 -4.16
N VAL A 113 -30.05 36.80 -5.14
CA VAL A 113 -30.17 37.52 -6.43
C VAL A 113 -31.43 37.09 -7.19
N LYS A 114 -31.81 35.81 -7.16
CA LYS A 114 -33.07 35.33 -7.76
C LYS A 114 -34.28 35.95 -7.07
N GLU A 115 -34.31 36.03 -5.75
CA GLU A 115 -35.41 36.66 -5.01
C GLU A 115 -35.57 38.14 -5.39
N ILE A 116 -34.48 38.91 -5.38
CA ILE A 116 -34.50 40.33 -5.76
C ILE A 116 -34.96 40.52 -7.21
N THR A 117 -34.51 39.65 -8.13
CA THR A 117 -34.91 39.74 -9.55
C THR A 117 -36.37 39.35 -9.78
N LEU A 118 -36.94 38.45 -8.98
CA LEU A 118 -38.37 38.12 -9.02
C LEU A 118 -39.23 39.27 -8.47
N GLU A 119 -38.77 39.95 -7.42
CA GLU A 119 -39.48 41.10 -6.84
C GLU A 119 -39.45 42.36 -7.74
N THR A 120 -38.46 42.48 -8.62
CA THR A 120 -38.29 43.63 -9.52
C THR A 120 -38.95 43.48 -10.88
N GLN A 121 -39.58 42.32 -11.17
CA GLN A 121 -40.43 42.18 -12.35
C GLN A 121 -41.69 43.04 -12.21
N VAL A 122 -41.61 44.27 -12.74
CA VAL A 122 -42.76 45.14 -13.00
C VAL A 122 -43.74 44.36 -13.89
N PRO A 123 -45.06 44.39 -13.62
CA PRO A 123 -46.02 43.75 -14.52
C PRO A 123 -45.83 44.34 -15.92
N GLU A 124 -45.65 43.49 -16.93
CA GLU A 124 -45.64 43.94 -18.33
C GLU A 124 -46.91 44.76 -18.58
N GLU A 125 -46.76 46.08 -18.78
CA GLU A 125 -47.88 46.89 -19.27
C GLU A 125 -48.29 46.33 -20.63
N PRO A 126 -49.60 46.09 -20.87
CA PRO A 126 -50.04 45.53 -22.12
C PRO A 126 -49.64 46.46 -23.27
N VAL A 127 -48.79 45.93 -24.15
CA VAL A 127 -48.32 46.63 -25.35
C VAL A 127 -49.56 47.12 -26.13
N PRO A 128 -49.70 48.43 -26.41
CA PRO A 128 -50.84 48.91 -27.18
C PRO A 128 -50.79 48.28 -28.56
N VAL A 129 -51.81 47.49 -28.89
CA VAL A 129 -52.01 46.98 -30.25
C VAL A 129 -52.38 48.19 -31.10
N TYR A 130 -51.40 48.78 -31.79
CA TYR A 130 -51.66 49.82 -32.77
C TYR A 130 -52.27 49.15 -34.00
N ASN A 131 -53.59 49.24 -34.12
CA ASN A 131 -54.28 48.91 -35.36
C ASN A 131 -53.87 49.97 -36.38
N GLY A 132 -53.00 49.58 -37.32
CA GLY A 132 -52.59 50.45 -38.41
C GLY A 132 -53.79 50.77 -39.28
N ASP A 133 -54.36 51.96 -39.10
CA ASP A 133 -55.25 52.53 -40.09
C ASP A 133 -54.43 52.86 -41.34
N SER A 134 -54.93 52.32 -42.45
CA SER A 134 -54.48 52.58 -43.80
C SER A 134 -54.53 54.07 -44.10
N GLU A 135 -53.38 54.68 -44.40
CA GLU A 135 -53.36 55.92 -45.15
C GLU A 135 -52.61 55.69 -46.46
N ASP A 136 -53.40 55.89 -47.51
CA ASP A 136 -53.04 55.83 -48.91
C ASP A 136 -51.82 56.70 -49.22
N SER A 137 -51.04 56.16 -50.14
CA SER A 137 -50.09 56.84 -51.02
C SER A 137 -50.49 58.26 -51.37
N ASP A 138 -49.55 59.21 -51.26
CA ASP A 138 -49.37 60.18 -52.33
C ASP A 138 -48.03 60.95 -52.30
N VAL A 139 -47.41 60.98 -53.50
CA VAL A 139 -46.66 62.09 -54.11
C VAL A 139 -45.18 62.31 -53.74
N HIS A 140 -44.34 61.76 -54.64
CA HIS A 140 -43.33 62.41 -55.50
C HIS A 140 -42.34 63.48 -54.98
N SER A 141 -41.07 63.20 -55.32
CA SER A 141 -40.04 64.12 -55.90
C SER A 141 -39.58 65.27 -54.99
N TRP A 142 -38.31 65.41 -54.62
CA TRP A 142 -37.10 65.50 -55.43
C TRP A 142 -35.85 65.10 -54.63
#